data_AF-A0A259LGB5-F1
#
_entry.id   AF-A0A259LGB5-F1
#
_cell.length_a   1.000
_cell.length_b   1.000
_cell.length_c   1.000
_cell.angle_alpha   90.00
_cell.angle_beta   90.00
_cell.angle_gamma   90.00
#
_symmetry.space_group_name_H-M   'P 1'
#
loop_
_entity.id
_entity.type
_entity.pdbx_description
1 polymer ?
#
loop_
_entity_poly.entity_id
_entity_poly.type
_entity_poly.pdbx_seq_one_letter_code
_entity_poly.pdbx_strand_id
1 'polypeptide(L)'
;CPPIRVFESGAILLYLAEKFGAFIPTEIGKRTECLSWLFWQMGSAPMLGGGFGHFYAYAPEKYEYPINRYAMEVKRQLDVLDRQLAVQPYITGEDYTIADMAIWPWYGALVNNTVYEAAEFLQTHTYKNVVRWTEMIGQRPAVKRGRMVNRAWGEPSEQLRERHDASDFDTRTQDKLDAANSAQQDT
;
A
#
# COMPACT_ATOMS: atom_id res chain seq x y z
N CYS A 1 15.59 28.79 3.26
CA CYS A 1 16.15 27.43 3.15
C CYS A 1 15.90 26.93 1.74
N PRO A 2 16.91 26.41 1.00
CA PRO A 2 16.68 25.88 -0.34
C PRO A 2 15.76 24.64 -0.32
N PRO A 3 15.05 24.33 -1.42
CA PRO A 3 14.29 23.09 -1.53
C PRO A 3 15.17 21.85 -1.31
N ILE A 4 14.64 20.85 -0.61
CA ILE A 4 15.33 19.58 -0.32
C ILE A 4 14.70 18.47 -1.17
N ARG A 5 15.52 17.74 -1.94
CA ARG A 5 15.06 16.56 -2.68
C ARG A 5 14.96 15.35 -1.76
N VAL A 6 13.93 14.53 -1.93
CA VAL A 6 13.75 13.25 -1.24
C VAL A 6 13.22 12.23 -2.25
N PHE A 7 13.84 11.05 -2.30
CA PHE A 7 13.46 9.93 -3.16
C PHE A 7 13.51 8.64 -2.32
N GLU A 8 12.96 7.54 -2.82
CA GLU A 8 12.55 6.34 -2.07
C GLU A 8 11.34 6.57 -1.15
N SER A 9 10.33 5.71 -1.27
CA SER A 9 9.07 5.87 -0.52
C SER A 9 9.28 5.79 0.99
N GLY A 10 10.15 4.90 1.48
CA GLY A 10 10.50 4.81 2.90
C GLY A 10 11.19 6.07 3.43
N ALA A 11 12.08 6.67 2.64
CA ALA A 11 12.75 7.93 3.02
C ALA A 11 11.79 9.13 2.99
N ILE A 12 10.86 9.17 2.04
CA ILE A 12 9.79 10.19 1.98
C ILE A 12 8.89 10.09 3.22
N LEU A 13 8.45 8.88 3.58
CA LEU A 13 7.64 8.64 4.79
C LEU A 13 8.38 9.07 6.05
N LEU A 14 9.64 8.65 6.21
CA LEU A 14 10.46 9.02 7.36
C LEU A 14 10.68 10.53 7.45
N TYR A 15 11.02 11.18 6.33
CA TYR A 15 11.22 12.63 6.27
C TYR A 15 9.97 13.40 6.71
N LEU A 16 8.79 13.03 6.20
CA LEU A 16 7.53 13.68 6.56
C LEU A 16 7.18 13.42 8.04
N ALA A 17 7.37 12.20 8.53
CA ALA A 17 7.11 11.84 9.91
C ALA A 17 7.97 12.65 10.90
N GLU A 18 9.27 12.80 10.60
CA GLU A 18 10.18 13.61 11.41
C GLU A 18 9.89 15.11 11.30
N LYS A 19 9.64 15.61 10.09
CA LYS A 19 9.34 17.02 9.85
C LYS A 19 8.12 17.51 10.60
N PHE A 20 7.11 16.66 10.73
CA PHE A 20 5.83 17.02 11.36
C PHE A 20 5.62 16.38 12.74
N GLY A 21 6.56 15.57 13.22
CA GLY A 21 6.47 14.92 14.53
C GLY A 21 5.27 13.98 14.67
N ALA A 22 4.90 13.28 13.60
CA ALA A 22 3.70 12.45 13.53
C ALA A 22 3.98 11.08 12.92
N PHE A 23 3.21 10.07 13.33
CA PHE A 23 3.26 8.70 12.79
C PHE A 23 4.60 7.97 12.94
N ILE A 24 5.49 8.47 13.81
CA ILE A 24 6.70 7.80 14.26
C ILE A 24 6.89 8.07 15.76
N PRO A 25 7.13 7.03 16.59
CA PRO A 25 7.39 7.25 18.01
C PRO A 25 8.67 8.03 18.27
N THR A 26 8.71 8.77 19.38
CA THR A 26 9.91 9.48 19.87
C THR A 26 10.69 8.67 20.90
N GLU A 27 10.00 7.81 21.66
CA GLU A 27 10.63 6.86 22.59
C GLU A 27 11.50 5.87 21.81
N ILE A 28 12.76 5.72 22.23
CA ILE A 28 13.80 5.04 21.44
C ILE A 28 13.46 3.59 21.11
N GLY A 29 12.84 2.84 22.03
CA GLY A 29 12.47 1.45 21.82
C GLY A 29 11.40 1.32 20.75
N LYS A 30 10.28 2.02 20.93
CA LYS A 30 9.18 2.05 19.94
C LYS A 30 9.61 2.62 18.59
N ARG A 31 10.47 3.63 18.58
CA ARG A 31 11.01 4.20 17.35
C ARG A 31 11.85 3.17 16.59
N THR A 32 12.69 2.44 17.31
CA THR A 32 13.52 1.38 16.71
C THR A 32 12.66 0.29 16.11
N GLU A 33 11.60 -0.16 16.81
CA GLU A 33 10.65 -1.13 16.28
C GLU A 33 9.95 -0.62 14.99
N CYS A 34 9.50 0.65 15.00
CA CYS A 34 8.92 1.29 13.82
C CYS A 34 9.87 1.30 12.63
N LEU A 35 11.15 1.62 12.85
CA LEU A 35 12.14 1.63 11.78
C LEU A 35 12.45 0.21 11.31
N SER A 36 12.56 -0.77 12.20
CA SER A 36 12.75 -2.18 11.83
C SER A 36 11.68 -2.67 10.87
N TRP A 37 10.40 -2.39 11.12
CA TRP A 37 9.30 -2.76 10.22
C TRP A 37 9.27 -1.96 8.93
N LEU A 38 9.61 -0.66 8.97
CA LEU A 38 9.74 0.16 7.77
C LEU A 38 10.82 -0.41 6.83
N PHE A 39 12.00 -0.75 7.37
CA PHE A 39 13.10 -1.31 6.60
C PHE A 39 12.85 -2.76 6.18
N TRP A 40 12.17 -3.56 7.02
CA TRP A 40 11.66 -4.87 6.62
C TRP A 40 10.81 -4.74 5.36
N GLN A 41 9.90 -3.76 5.31
CA GLN A 41 9.03 -3.55 4.15
C GLN A 41 9.80 -3.12 2.90
N MET A 42 10.76 -2.20 3.05
CA MET A 42 11.65 -1.79 1.94
C MET A 42 12.43 -2.97 1.36
N GLY A 43 12.88 -3.91 2.21
CA GLY A 43 13.59 -5.11 1.79
C GLY A 43 12.70 -6.24 1.26
N SER A 44 11.44 -6.32 1.72
CA SER A 44 10.52 -7.42 1.38
C SER A 44 9.71 -7.18 0.10
N ALA A 45 9.29 -5.94 -0.14
CA ALA A 45 8.46 -5.59 -1.29
C ALA A 45 9.05 -5.94 -2.66
N PRO A 46 10.38 -5.84 -2.91
CA PRO A 46 10.96 -6.30 -4.16
C PRO A 46 10.71 -7.79 -4.45
N MET A 47 10.63 -8.64 -3.42
CA MET A 47 10.30 -10.06 -3.58
C MET A 47 8.82 -10.27 -3.94
N LEU A 48 7.92 -9.44 -3.40
CA LEU A 48 6.49 -9.47 -3.72
C LEU A 48 6.22 -8.94 -5.14
N GLY A 49 6.76 -7.78 -5.50
CA GLY A 49 6.52 -7.16 -6.80
C GLY A 49 7.44 -7.67 -7.90
N GLY A 50 8.75 -7.46 -7.74
CA GLY A 50 9.76 -7.82 -8.73
C GLY A 50 10.06 -9.31 -8.83
N GLY A 51 9.73 -10.08 -7.78
CA GLY A 51 9.73 -11.53 -7.78
C GLY A 51 8.37 -12.09 -8.17
N PHE A 52 7.50 -12.28 -7.17
CA PHE A 52 6.23 -12.97 -7.34
C PHE A 52 5.34 -12.30 -8.40
N GLY A 53 5.05 -11.00 -8.26
CA GLY A 53 4.20 -10.26 -9.20
C GLY A 53 4.70 -10.32 -10.64
N HIS A 54 6.01 -10.17 -10.85
CA HIS A 54 6.61 -10.31 -12.17
C HIS A 54 6.40 -11.70 -12.76
N PHE A 55 6.87 -12.76 -12.09
CA PHE A 55 6.81 -14.13 -12.64
C PHE A 55 5.37 -14.69 -12.68
N TYR A 56 4.50 -14.25 -11.78
CA TYR A 56 3.11 -14.70 -11.72
C TYR A 56 2.21 -13.95 -12.69
N ALA A 57 2.30 -12.62 -12.80
CA ALA A 57 1.34 -11.81 -13.55
C ALA A 57 1.88 -11.28 -14.89
N TYR A 58 3.17 -10.90 -14.97
CA TYR A 58 3.69 -10.13 -16.11
C TYR A 58 4.61 -10.88 -17.07
N ALA A 59 5.35 -11.89 -16.59
CA ALA A 59 6.24 -12.66 -17.43
C ALA A 59 5.47 -13.29 -18.60
N PRO A 60 6.02 -13.26 -19.83
CA PRO A 60 5.31 -13.71 -21.03
C PRO A 60 4.99 -15.21 -21.01
N GLU A 61 5.73 -15.98 -20.22
CA GLU A 61 5.56 -17.41 -20.02
C GLU A 61 5.49 -17.73 -18.52
N LYS A 62 4.86 -18.86 -18.17
CA LYS A 62 4.77 -19.32 -16.79
C LYS A 62 5.94 -20.25 -16.47
N TYR A 63 6.88 -19.73 -15.68
CA TYR A 63 8.03 -20.48 -15.20
C TYR A 63 7.77 -21.03 -13.80
N GLU A 64 7.57 -22.35 -13.70
CA GLU A 64 7.23 -23.01 -12.44
C GLU A 64 8.22 -22.71 -11.31
N TYR A 65 9.52 -22.83 -11.57
CA TYR A 65 10.55 -22.62 -10.54
C TYR A 65 10.51 -21.23 -9.88
N PRO A 66 10.61 -20.10 -10.62
CA PRO A 66 10.57 -18.79 -9.99
C PRO A 66 9.20 -18.48 -9.38
N ILE A 67 8.09 -18.93 -10.00
CA ILE A 67 6.75 -18.78 -9.39
C ILE A 67 6.72 -19.46 -8.03
N ASN A 68 7.14 -20.73 -7.94
CA ASN A 68 7.17 -21.48 -6.68
C ASN A 68 8.08 -20.82 -5.64
N ARG A 69 9.29 -20.39 -6.05
CA ARG A 69 10.24 -19.69 -5.17
C ARG A 69 9.63 -18.44 -4.55
N TYR A 70 9.09 -17.55 -5.37
CA TYR A 70 8.61 -16.25 -4.88
C TYR A 70 7.23 -16.35 -4.23
N ALA A 71 6.37 -17.28 -4.66
CA ALA A 71 5.12 -17.57 -3.97
C ALA A 71 5.38 -18.07 -2.54
N MET A 72 6.35 -18.98 -2.36
CA MET A 72 6.74 -19.46 -1.04
C MET A 72 7.24 -18.31 -0.15
N GLU A 73 8.09 -17.43 -0.66
CA GLU A 73 8.58 -16.28 0.09
C GLU A 73 7.47 -15.27 0.42
N VAL A 74 6.56 -14.98 -0.50
CA VAL A 74 5.42 -14.08 -0.24
C VAL A 74 4.49 -14.68 0.81
N LYS A 75 4.21 -15.98 0.77
CA LYS A 75 3.43 -16.67 1.82
C LYS A 75 4.14 -16.61 3.18
N ARG A 76 5.48 -16.69 3.22
CA ARG A 76 6.27 -16.50 4.44
C ARG A 76 6.17 -15.06 4.95
N GLN A 77 6.24 -14.06 4.08
CA GLN A 77 6.07 -12.65 4.47
C GLN A 77 4.66 -12.39 5.02
N LEU A 78 3.62 -12.94 4.40
CA LEU A 78 2.25 -12.90 4.91
C LEU A 78 2.13 -13.57 6.29
N ASP A 79 2.78 -14.72 6.51
CA ASP A 79 2.80 -15.41 7.82
C ASP A 79 3.53 -14.59 8.89
N VAL A 80 4.65 -13.92 8.55
CA VAL A 80 5.33 -12.99 9.46
C VAL A 80 4.40 -11.86 9.89
N LEU A 81 3.71 -11.23 8.93
CA LEU A 81 2.76 -10.16 9.21
C LEU A 81 1.57 -10.66 10.03
N ASP A 82 1.02 -11.82 9.69
CA ASP A 82 -0.15 -12.38 10.38
C ASP A 82 0.14 -12.69 11.84
N ARG A 83 1.32 -13.27 12.13
CA ARG A 83 1.76 -13.55 13.50
C ARG A 83 2.00 -12.27 14.30
N GLN A 84 2.61 -11.26 13.70
CA GLN A 84 2.81 -9.97 14.36
C GLN A 84 1.46 -9.31 14.70
N LEU A 85 0.55 -9.29 13.73
CA LEU A 85 -0.78 -8.69 13.86
C LEU A 85 -1.74 -9.52 14.73
N ALA A 86 -1.40 -10.77 15.07
CA ALA A 86 -2.19 -11.57 16.00
C ALA A 86 -2.14 -11.01 17.43
N VAL A 87 -1.06 -10.33 17.80
CA VAL A 87 -0.82 -9.84 19.17
C VAL A 87 -0.89 -8.32 19.29
N GLN A 88 -0.97 -7.58 18.18
CA GLN A 88 -1.07 -6.12 18.15
C GLN A 88 -2.04 -5.64 17.06
N PRO A 89 -2.73 -4.50 17.27
CA PRO A 89 -3.69 -3.99 16.29
C PRO A 89 -3.00 -3.44 15.03
N TYR A 90 -1.85 -2.77 15.18
CA TYR A 90 -0.97 -2.28 14.12
C TYR A 90 0.38 -2.99 14.16
N ILE A 91 1.21 -2.81 13.13
CA ILE A 91 2.44 -3.58 12.98
C ILE A 91 3.48 -3.32 14.09
N THR A 92 3.45 -2.12 14.67
CA THR A 92 4.41 -1.66 15.68
C THR A 92 3.79 -1.40 17.06
N GLY A 93 2.53 -1.77 17.27
CA GLY A 93 1.86 -1.60 18.56
C GLY A 93 0.41 -1.16 18.45
N GLU A 94 0.02 -0.36 19.44
CA GLU A 94 -1.32 0.25 19.55
C GLU A 94 -1.53 1.41 18.56
N ASP A 95 -0.44 2.05 18.13
CA ASP A 95 -0.48 3.25 17.31
C ASP A 95 -0.19 2.95 15.83
N TYR A 96 -0.94 3.62 14.94
CA TYR A 96 -0.70 3.61 13.50
C TYR A 96 0.56 4.40 13.14
N THR A 97 1.52 3.78 12.45
CA THR A 97 2.79 4.41 12.10
C THR A 97 3.06 4.41 10.59
N ILE A 98 4.16 5.06 10.20
CA ILE A 98 4.67 4.97 8.83
C ILE A 98 5.02 3.55 8.40
N ALA A 99 5.29 2.62 9.34
CA ALA A 99 5.50 1.22 8.98
C ALA A 99 4.21 0.61 8.41
N ASP A 100 3.05 0.86 9.03
CA ASP A 100 1.77 0.42 8.49
C ASP A 100 1.47 1.08 7.13
N MET A 101 1.76 2.38 6.99
CA MET A 101 1.60 3.11 5.72
C MET A 101 2.45 2.51 4.59
N ALA A 102 3.63 1.98 4.91
CA ALA A 102 4.54 1.39 3.94
C ALA A 102 4.11 -0.04 3.55
N ILE A 103 3.63 -0.83 4.51
CA ILE A 103 3.23 -2.24 4.30
C ILE A 103 1.87 -2.34 3.61
N TRP A 104 0.90 -1.51 4.01
CA TRP A 104 -0.50 -1.67 3.62
C TRP A 104 -0.75 -1.57 2.10
N PRO A 105 -0.14 -0.64 1.36
CA PRO A 105 -0.32 -0.55 -0.09
C PRO A 105 0.17 -1.79 -0.86
N TRP A 106 1.01 -2.64 -0.26
CA TRP A 106 1.51 -3.87 -0.86
C TRP A 106 0.67 -5.07 -0.43
N TYR A 107 0.68 -5.38 0.87
CA TYR A 107 0.05 -6.61 1.37
C TYR A 107 -1.45 -6.46 1.52
N GLY A 108 -1.95 -5.27 1.86
CA GLY A 108 -3.38 -5.00 1.87
C GLY A 108 -3.98 -5.02 0.47
N ALA A 109 -3.26 -4.48 -0.53
CA ALA A 109 -3.66 -4.56 -1.93
C ALA A 109 -3.73 -6.01 -2.44
N LEU A 110 -2.75 -6.84 -2.05
CA LEU A 110 -2.70 -8.26 -2.38
C LEU A 110 -3.84 -9.03 -1.73
N VAL A 111 -4.09 -8.81 -0.43
CA VAL A 111 -5.17 -9.46 0.33
C VAL A 111 -6.53 -9.10 -0.25
N ASN A 112 -6.76 -7.84 -0.63
CA ASN A 112 -7.98 -7.38 -1.27
C ASN A 112 -8.09 -7.76 -2.76
N ASN A 113 -7.15 -8.55 -3.28
CA ASN A 113 -7.09 -8.96 -4.69
C ASN A 113 -7.08 -7.80 -5.70
N THR A 114 -6.50 -6.66 -5.32
CA THR A 114 -6.41 -5.47 -6.19
C THR A 114 -5.11 -5.40 -7.01
N VAL A 115 -4.20 -6.35 -6.79
CA VAL A 115 -2.97 -6.52 -7.56
C VAL A 115 -2.78 -7.99 -7.92
N TYR A 116 -2.29 -8.22 -9.14
CA TYR A 116 -1.86 -9.52 -9.68
C TYR A 116 -2.92 -10.63 -9.77
N GLU A 117 -4.16 -10.40 -9.35
CA GLU A 117 -5.23 -11.42 -9.27
C GLU A 117 -4.81 -12.68 -8.51
N ALA A 118 -3.93 -12.52 -7.52
CA ALA A 118 -3.19 -13.61 -6.88
C ALA A 118 -3.74 -14.04 -5.51
N ALA A 119 -4.80 -13.40 -5.02
CA ALA A 119 -5.31 -13.61 -3.66
C ALA A 119 -5.70 -15.07 -3.40
N GLU A 120 -6.37 -15.71 -4.36
CA GLU A 120 -6.76 -17.11 -4.28
C GLU A 120 -5.53 -18.03 -4.29
N PHE A 121 -4.61 -17.82 -5.24
CA PHE A 121 -3.38 -18.61 -5.39
C PHE A 121 -2.51 -18.60 -4.12
N LEU A 122 -2.36 -17.43 -3.50
CA LEU A 122 -1.60 -17.28 -2.26
C LEU A 122 -2.40 -17.63 -1.01
N GLN A 123 -3.70 -17.92 -1.16
CA GLN A 123 -4.64 -18.21 -0.08
C GLN A 123 -4.71 -17.07 0.95
N THR A 124 -4.76 -15.83 0.47
CA THR A 124 -4.66 -14.64 1.35
C THR A 124 -5.73 -14.61 2.45
N HIS A 125 -6.90 -15.20 2.19
CA HIS A 125 -8.00 -15.33 3.14
C HIS A 125 -7.65 -16.14 4.41
N THR A 126 -6.56 -16.92 4.45
CA THR A 126 -6.14 -17.65 5.64
C THR A 126 -5.41 -16.78 6.66
N TYR A 127 -4.84 -15.65 6.23
CA TYR A 127 -4.11 -14.71 7.10
C TYR A 127 -5.10 -13.73 7.76
N LYS A 128 -5.85 -14.24 8.75
CA LYS A 128 -7.00 -13.53 9.36
C LYS A 128 -6.62 -12.20 10.00
N ASN A 129 -5.42 -12.11 10.58
CA ASN A 129 -4.96 -10.90 11.24
C ASN A 129 -4.53 -9.84 10.23
N VAL A 130 -3.92 -10.26 9.11
CA VAL A 130 -3.62 -9.37 7.99
C VAL A 130 -4.90 -8.86 7.34
N VAL A 131 -5.91 -9.72 7.14
CA VAL A 131 -7.24 -9.32 6.62
C VAL A 131 -7.87 -8.26 7.52
N ARG A 132 -7.97 -8.52 8.83
CA ARG A 132 -8.50 -7.56 9.82
C ARG A 132 -7.79 -6.21 9.75
N TRP A 133 -6.46 -6.23 9.80
CA TRP A 133 -5.63 -5.02 9.74
C TRP A 133 -5.81 -4.27 8.41
N THR A 134 -5.93 -5.01 7.31
CA THR A 134 -6.16 -4.46 5.96
C THR A 134 -7.47 -3.69 5.91
N GLU A 135 -8.56 -4.30 6.37
CA GLU A 135 -9.88 -3.69 6.42
C GLU A 135 -9.89 -2.45 7.32
N MET A 136 -9.33 -2.57 8.53
CA MET A 136 -9.26 -1.48 9.50
C MET A 136 -8.55 -0.24 8.93
N ILE A 137 -7.37 -0.40 8.33
CA ILE A 137 -6.64 0.71 7.72
C ILE A 137 -7.37 1.23 6.48
N GLY A 138 -7.96 0.35 5.68
CA GLY A 138 -8.74 0.72 4.50
C GLY A 138 -9.94 1.63 4.80
N GLN A 139 -10.47 1.57 6.04
CA GLN A 139 -11.57 2.47 6.45
C GLN A 139 -11.13 3.91 6.74
N ARG A 140 -9.84 4.17 6.92
CA ARG A 140 -9.33 5.51 7.26
C ARG A 140 -9.61 6.50 6.12
N PRO A 141 -10.25 7.65 6.38
CA PRO A 141 -10.57 8.65 5.34
C PRO A 141 -9.33 9.11 4.56
N ALA A 142 -8.18 9.24 5.24
CA ALA A 142 -6.93 9.63 4.59
C ALA A 142 -6.39 8.54 3.64
N VAL A 143 -6.57 7.26 3.98
CA VAL A 143 -6.19 6.13 3.11
C VAL A 143 -7.09 6.08 1.88
N LYS A 144 -8.41 6.24 2.08
CA LYS A 144 -9.40 6.32 0.98
C LYS A 144 -9.07 7.42 -0.01
N ARG A 145 -8.68 8.62 0.46
CA ARG A 145 -8.24 9.71 -0.43
C ARG A 145 -6.87 9.44 -1.05
N GLY A 146 -5.90 9.03 -0.26
CA GLY A 146 -4.52 8.84 -0.71
C GLY A 146 -4.39 7.83 -1.85
N ARG A 147 -5.15 6.71 -1.81
CA ARG A 147 -5.13 5.68 -2.86
C ARG A 147 -5.70 6.13 -4.21
N MET A 148 -6.41 7.25 -4.27
CA MET A 148 -6.98 7.77 -5.52
C MET A 148 -5.96 8.59 -6.30
N VAL A 149 -5.01 9.22 -5.61
CA VAL A 149 -4.06 10.16 -6.19
C VAL A 149 -3.09 9.43 -7.12
N ASN A 150 -2.90 9.98 -8.32
CA ASN A 150 -2.12 9.41 -9.43
C ASN A 150 -2.56 8.03 -9.91
N ARG A 151 -3.76 7.57 -9.52
CA ARG A 151 -4.32 6.31 -9.99
C ARG A 151 -5.04 6.51 -11.32
N ALA A 152 -4.72 5.66 -12.30
CA ALA A 152 -5.26 5.71 -13.66
C ALA A 152 -6.01 4.43 -14.07
N TRP A 153 -6.37 3.59 -13.10
CA TRP A 153 -7.00 2.29 -13.30
C TRP A 153 -7.98 1.98 -12.15
N GLY A 154 -8.89 1.02 -12.36
CA GLY A 154 -9.98 0.70 -11.44
C GLY A 154 -11.23 1.55 -11.69
N GLU A 155 -12.10 1.68 -10.71
CA GLU A 155 -13.34 2.47 -10.82
C GLU A 155 -13.04 3.96 -11.11
N PRO A 156 -13.68 4.60 -12.10
CA PRO A 156 -13.43 6.02 -12.43
C PRO A 156 -13.60 6.99 -11.24
N SER A 157 -14.54 6.70 -10.34
CA SER A 157 -14.76 7.49 -9.11
C SER A 157 -13.62 7.36 -8.09
N GLU A 158 -12.76 6.36 -8.22
CA GLU A 158 -11.55 6.17 -7.41
C GLU A 158 -10.26 6.67 -8.11
N GLN A 159 -10.36 7.27 -9.30
CA GLN A 159 -9.21 7.74 -10.06
C GLN A 159 -9.08 9.27 -9.96
N LEU A 160 -7.98 9.74 -9.38
CA LEU A 160 -7.59 11.16 -9.39
C LEU A 160 -6.17 11.28 -9.98
N ARG A 161 -6.07 11.52 -11.28
CA ARG A 161 -4.79 11.46 -12.03
C ARG A 161 -3.73 12.43 -11.53
N GLU A 162 -4.16 13.61 -11.07
CA GLU A 162 -3.30 14.62 -10.46
C GLU A 162 -4.04 15.29 -9.29
N ARG A 163 -3.29 15.73 -8.28
CA ARG A 163 -3.83 16.50 -7.16
C ARG A 163 -3.05 17.79 -7.03
N HIS A 164 -3.77 18.90 -7.15
CA HIS A 164 -3.28 20.28 -7.00
C HIS A 164 -3.98 21.00 -5.84
N ASP A 165 -5.20 20.59 -5.48
CA ASP A 165 -6.00 21.16 -4.39
C ASP A 165 -6.76 20.09 -3.58
N ALA A 166 -7.35 20.44 -2.44
CA ALA A 166 -8.22 19.54 -1.68
C ALA A 166 -9.58 19.33 -2.35
N SER A 167 -10.10 20.34 -3.05
CA SER A 167 -11.36 20.29 -3.79
C SER A 167 -11.33 19.38 -5.02
N ASP A 168 -10.15 18.89 -5.42
CA ASP A 168 -9.99 17.98 -6.56
C ASP A 168 -10.74 16.65 -6.36
N PHE A 169 -10.86 16.17 -5.12
CA PHE A 169 -11.68 14.97 -4.84
C PHE A 169 -13.16 15.19 -5.16
N ASP A 170 -13.63 16.43 -5.04
CA ASP A 170 -15.03 16.80 -5.26
C ASP A 170 -15.32 17.14 -6.72
N THR A 171 -14.30 17.47 -7.51
CA THR A 171 -14.50 18.06 -8.85
C THR A 171 -13.71 17.41 -9.99
N ARG A 172 -12.64 16.65 -9.70
CA ARG A 172 -11.67 16.18 -10.70
C ARG A 172 -11.41 14.68 -10.72
N THR A 173 -12.23 13.88 -10.03
CA THR A 173 -12.21 12.42 -10.23
C THR A 173 -12.68 12.06 -11.65
N GLN A 174 -12.20 10.94 -12.19
CA GLN A 174 -12.39 10.62 -13.61
C GLN A 174 -13.86 10.53 -14.02
N ASP A 175 -14.72 9.98 -13.16
CA ASP A 175 -16.18 9.94 -13.34
C ASP A 175 -16.80 11.34 -13.57
N LYS A 176 -16.32 12.35 -12.83
CA LYS A 176 -16.81 13.73 -12.93
C LYS A 176 -16.35 14.42 -14.21
N LEU A 177 -15.11 14.15 -14.62
CA LEU A 177 -14.56 14.67 -15.87
C LEU A 177 -15.29 14.06 -17.08
N ASP A 178 -15.56 12.76 -17.05
CA ASP A 178 -16.28 12.05 -18.12
C ASP A 178 -17.72 12.56 -18.25
N ALA A 179 -18.40 12.79 -17.12
CA ALA A 179 -19.74 13.37 -17.09
C ALA A 179 -19.77 14.80 -17.66
N ALA A 180 -18.80 15.65 -17.28
CA ALA A 180 -18.72 17.03 -17.78
C ALA A 180 -18.45 17.11 -19.29
N ASN A 181 -17.58 16.23 -19.82
CA ASN A 181 -17.28 16.16 -21.24
C ASN A 181 -18.49 15.68 -22.06
N SER A 182 -19.26 14.72 -21.53
CA SER A 182 -20.47 14.23 -22.20
C SER A 182 -21.52 15.33 -22.31
N ALA A 183 -21.73 16.12 -21.26
CA ALA A 183 -22.68 17.24 -21.26
C ALA A 183 -22.32 18.38 -22.24
N GLN A 184 -21.04 18.51 -22.62
CA GLN A 184 -20.58 19.50 -23.59
C GLN A 184 -20.71 19.04 -25.06
N GLN A 185 -20.89 17.74 -25.31
CA GLN A 185 -21.08 17.20 -26.66
C GLN A 185 -22.54 17.23 -27.13
N ASP A 186 -23.48 17.32 -26.19
CA ASP A 186 -24.93 17.38 -26.45
C ASP A 186 -25.46 18.81 -26.62
N THR A 187 -24.58 19.83 -26.62
CA THR A 187 -24.89 21.27 -26.84
C THR A 187 -24.16 21.82 -28.05
#